data_AF-A0A0F9ISG4-F1
#
_entry.id   AF-A0A0F9ISG4-F1
#
_cell.length_a   1.000
_cell.length_b   1.000
_cell.length_c   1.000
_cell.angle_alpha   90.00
_cell.angle_beta   90.00
_cell.angle_gamma   90.00
#
_symmetry.space_group_name_H-M   'P 1'
#
loop_
_entity.id
_entity.type
_entity.pdbx_description
1 polymer ?
#
loop_
_entity_poly.entity_id
_entity_poly.type
_entity_poly.pdbx_seq_one_letter_code
_entity_poly.pdbx_strand_id
1 'polypeptide(L)'
;MRVTRIGTHAVSKNSKTRLWNRLSNHRGTLAGSRPGGGNHRGSVFRKIVGESIIIYNNLAEDFPNWSIGSSAPSEIKDEEYRLEKLVSEYIRKLPFLWVEIDDESNKFSNRKVIERNSIALLSNYNNKAIDPRSREWLGKYSPRVKIKNSGLWNSDHIDEDYDPNFLELLRRYIDAM
;
A
#
# COMPACT_ATOMS: atom_id res chain seq x y z
N MET A 1 3.05 16.47 7.00
CA MET A 1 3.12 15.09 6.47
C MET A 1 1.78 14.77 5.81
N ARG A 2 1.76 13.96 4.75
CA ARG A 2 0.52 13.54 4.09
C ARG A 2 0.40 12.03 4.05
N VAL A 3 -0.80 11.53 4.35
CA VAL A 3 -1.15 10.10 4.22
C VAL A 3 -0.95 9.64 2.78
N THR A 4 -0.22 8.54 2.58
CA THR A 4 0.09 7.99 1.25
C THR A 4 -0.59 6.66 0.97
N ARG A 5 -1.04 5.97 2.01
CA ARG A 5 -1.67 4.66 1.93
C ARG A 5 -2.45 4.43 3.21
N ILE A 6 -3.64 3.87 3.08
CA ILE A 6 -4.43 3.35 4.19
C ILE A 6 -4.61 1.86 3.95
N GLY A 7 -4.59 1.07 5.02
CA GLY A 7 -4.70 -0.39 4.92
C GLY A 7 -5.18 -1.02 6.21
N THR A 8 -6.00 -2.06 6.10
CA THR A 8 -6.39 -2.90 7.24
C THR A 8 -5.82 -4.32 7.12
N HIS A 9 -6.01 -5.10 8.18
CA HIS A 9 -5.75 -6.53 8.18
C HIS A 9 -7.00 -7.30 8.64
N ALA A 10 -7.03 -8.61 8.35
CA ALA A 10 -8.08 -9.52 8.82
C ALA A 10 -9.54 -9.10 8.54
N VAL A 11 -9.87 -8.70 7.31
CA VAL A 11 -11.24 -8.29 6.93
C VAL A 11 -12.17 -9.44 6.53
N SER A 12 -11.68 -10.68 6.45
CA SER A 12 -12.48 -11.87 6.13
C SER A 12 -12.64 -12.80 7.35
N LYS A 13 -13.82 -13.44 7.45
CA LYS A 13 -14.11 -14.45 8.48
C LYS A 13 -13.01 -15.52 8.45
N ASN A 14 -12.43 -15.83 9.61
CA ASN A 14 -11.30 -16.77 9.78
C ASN A 14 -9.94 -16.33 9.18
N SER A 15 -9.72 -15.05 8.87
CA SER A 15 -8.41 -14.59 8.41
C SER A 15 -7.35 -14.77 9.50
N LYS A 16 -6.34 -15.61 9.24
CA LYS A 16 -5.17 -15.78 10.12
C LYS A 16 -4.14 -14.65 9.98
N THR A 17 -4.43 -13.62 9.16
CA THR A 17 -3.47 -12.57 8.82
C THR A 17 -3.40 -11.53 9.94
N ARG A 18 -2.32 -11.55 10.71
CA ARG A 18 -2.03 -10.56 11.75
C ARG A 18 -1.46 -9.27 11.16
N LEU A 19 -1.56 -8.15 11.88
CA LEU A 19 -0.90 -6.89 11.55
C LEU A 19 0.60 -7.09 11.26
N TRP A 20 1.29 -7.83 12.14
CA TRP A 20 2.72 -8.13 11.99
C TRP A 20 3.08 -8.83 10.68
N ASN A 21 2.22 -9.73 10.19
CA ASN A 21 2.45 -10.39 8.90
C ASN A 21 2.41 -9.37 7.76
N ARG A 22 1.47 -8.41 7.81
CA ARG A 22 1.39 -7.34 6.80
C ARG A 22 2.58 -6.39 6.88
N LEU A 23 2.97 -5.98 8.08
CA LEU A 23 4.13 -5.11 8.28
C LEU A 23 5.42 -5.76 7.80
N SER A 24 5.62 -7.04 8.12
CA SER A 24 6.76 -7.82 7.64
C SER A 24 6.78 -7.89 6.11
N ASN A 25 5.64 -8.18 5.47
CA ASN A 25 5.52 -8.22 4.01
C ASN A 25 5.83 -6.86 3.38
N HIS A 26 5.38 -5.75 3.97
CA HIS A 26 5.69 -4.40 3.47
C HIS A 26 7.16 -4.04 3.64
N ARG A 27 7.71 -4.27 4.82
CA ARG A 27 9.12 -3.99 5.14
C ARG A 27 10.08 -4.82 4.30
N GLY A 28 9.68 -6.03 3.90
CA GLY A 28 10.56 -6.98 3.23
C GLY A 28 11.53 -7.68 4.20
N THR A 29 12.41 -8.51 3.65
CA THR A 29 13.37 -9.30 4.41
C THR A 29 14.54 -8.45 4.89
N LEU A 30 15.07 -8.72 6.09
CA LEU A 30 16.33 -8.12 6.56
C LEU A 30 17.53 -9.05 6.47
N ALA A 31 17.29 -10.36 6.45
CA ALA A 31 18.31 -11.40 6.42
C ALA A 31 17.86 -12.54 5.48
N GLY A 32 18.67 -13.59 5.37
CA GLY A 32 18.43 -14.74 4.51
C GLY A 32 19.11 -14.61 3.15
N SER A 33 18.63 -15.37 2.15
CA SER A 33 19.26 -15.44 0.81
C SER A 33 19.15 -14.15 -0.01
N ARG A 34 18.16 -13.29 0.28
CA ARG A 34 17.93 -12.00 -0.41
C ARG A 34 17.71 -10.87 0.61
N PRO A 35 18.75 -10.50 1.38
CA PRO A 35 18.62 -9.56 2.50
C PRO A 35 18.30 -8.13 2.02
N GLY A 36 17.28 -7.50 2.59
CA GLY A 36 16.83 -6.17 2.15
C GLY A 36 15.86 -6.21 0.99
N GLY A 37 15.63 -7.36 0.35
CA GLY A 37 14.62 -7.55 -0.68
C GLY A 37 13.20 -7.63 -0.12
N GLY A 38 12.32 -8.31 -0.85
CA GLY A 38 10.94 -8.54 -0.44
C GLY A 38 10.22 -9.47 -1.41
N ASN A 39 8.91 -9.38 -1.44
CA ASN A 39 8.07 -10.23 -2.29
C ASN A 39 6.88 -9.44 -2.85
N HIS A 40 7.06 -8.88 -4.05
CA HIS A 40 6.04 -8.12 -4.76
C HIS A 40 4.89 -9.01 -5.23
N ARG A 41 5.13 -10.29 -5.54
CA ARG A 41 4.08 -11.23 -5.94
C ARG A 41 3.10 -11.52 -4.80
N GLY A 42 3.56 -11.42 -3.56
CA GLY A 42 2.73 -11.49 -2.36
C GLY A 42 2.18 -10.14 -1.86
N SER A 43 2.52 -9.02 -2.51
CA SER A 43 2.15 -7.69 -2.03
C SER A 43 1.89 -6.72 -3.18
N VAL A 44 0.59 -6.47 -3.43
CA VAL A 44 0.14 -5.49 -4.43
C VAL A 44 0.79 -4.11 -4.22
N PHE A 45 1.01 -3.69 -2.97
CA PHE A 45 1.68 -2.43 -2.71
C PHE A 45 3.12 -2.42 -3.24
N ARG A 46 3.91 -3.45 -2.94
CA ARG A 46 5.28 -3.58 -3.44
C ARG A 46 5.33 -3.69 -4.96
N LYS A 47 4.41 -4.46 -5.54
CA LYS A 47 4.24 -4.61 -6.99
C LYS A 47 4.14 -3.25 -7.68
N ILE A 48 3.20 -2.41 -7.23
CA ILE A 48 2.92 -1.12 -7.86
C ILE A 48 4.05 -0.11 -7.58
N VAL A 49 4.66 -0.13 -6.39
CA VAL A 49 5.87 0.67 -6.12
C VAL A 49 6.98 0.31 -7.10
N GLY A 50 7.24 -0.99 -7.32
CA GLY A 50 8.25 -1.45 -8.27
C GLY A 50 7.94 -1.06 -9.71
N GLU A 51 6.68 -1.20 -10.15
CA GLU A 51 6.24 -0.71 -11.47
C GLU A 51 6.52 0.79 -11.64
N SER A 52 6.28 1.57 -10.59
CA SER A 52 6.53 3.01 -10.60
C SER A 52 8.03 3.35 -10.63
N ILE A 53 8.87 2.57 -9.95
CA ILE A 53 10.34 2.70 -10.00
C ILE A 53 10.87 2.35 -11.39
N ILE A 54 10.35 1.28 -12.01
CA ILE A 54 10.71 0.87 -13.38
C ILE A 54 10.44 2.01 -14.35
N ILE A 55 9.23 2.58 -14.31
CA ILE A 55 8.84 3.67 -15.21
C ILE A 55 9.66 4.93 -14.93
N TYR A 56 9.85 5.29 -13.65
CA TYR A 56 10.61 6.48 -13.28
C TYR A 56 12.06 6.46 -13.77
N ASN A 57 12.70 5.29 -13.76
CA ASN A 57 14.12 5.13 -14.11
C ASN A 57 14.35 4.50 -15.49
N ASN A 58 13.30 4.28 -16.28
CA ASN A 58 13.36 3.62 -17.59
C ASN A 58 14.01 2.21 -17.57
N LEU A 59 13.61 1.36 -16.60
CA LEU A 59 14.21 0.03 -16.36
C LEU A 59 13.37 -1.14 -16.89
N ALA A 60 12.54 -0.90 -17.92
CA ALA A 60 11.60 -1.91 -18.41
C ALA A 60 12.32 -3.14 -18.99
N GLU A 61 13.44 -2.91 -19.67
CA GLU A 61 14.28 -3.97 -20.24
C GLU A 61 15.08 -4.74 -19.17
N ASP A 62 15.41 -4.10 -18.05
CA ASP A 62 16.12 -4.74 -16.93
C ASP A 62 15.22 -5.67 -16.12
N PHE A 63 13.91 -5.39 -16.07
CA PHE A 63 12.95 -6.12 -15.23
C PHE A 63 11.70 -6.55 -16.03
N PRO A 64 11.85 -7.31 -17.12
CA PRO A 64 10.75 -7.66 -18.01
C PRO A 64 9.73 -8.60 -17.34
N ASN A 65 10.16 -9.33 -16.32
CA ASN A 65 9.34 -10.29 -15.56
C ASN A 65 8.63 -9.69 -14.35
N TRP A 66 8.90 -8.41 -14.03
CA TRP A 66 8.26 -7.75 -12.92
C TRP A 66 6.75 -7.74 -13.13
N SER A 67 5.98 -7.97 -12.05
CA SER A 67 4.52 -7.99 -12.11
C SER A 67 3.87 -9.15 -12.88
N ILE A 68 4.65 -10.11 -13.40
CA ILE A 68 4.15 -11.30 -14.10
C ILE A 68 3.99 -12.47 -13.12
N GLY A 69 2.80 -13.07 -13.15
CA GLY A 69 2.45 -14.26 -12.38
C GLY A 69 2.37 -14.05 -10.85
N SER A 70 1.97 -15.10 -10.15
CA SER A 70 1.95 -15.16 -8.68
C SER A 70 3.18 -15.87 -8.09
N SER A 71 3.99 -16.50 -8.93
CA SER A 71 5.26 -17.13 -8.57
C SER A 71 6.27 -16.99 -9.73
N ALA A 72 7.53 -17.30 -9.45
CA ALA A 72 8.59 -17.38 -10.45
C ALA A 72 9.72 -18.33 -9.99
N PRO A 73 10.52 -18.89 -10.91
CA PRO A 73 11.77 -19.60 -10.60
C PRO A 73 12.77 -18.75 -9.80
N SER A 74 13.80 -19.37 -9.23
CA SER A 74 14.77 -18.66 -8.40
C SER A 74 15.56 -17.63 -9.22
N GLU A 75 15.86 -17.98 -10.46
CA GLU A 75 16.66 -17.21 -11.41
C GLU A 75 16.01 -15.84 -11.67
N ILE A 76 14.70 -15.84 -12.00
CA ILE A 76 13.92 -14.60 -12.16
C ILE A 76 13.89 -13.78 -10.86
N LYS A 77 13.77 -14.44 -9.70
CA LYS A 77 13.76 -13.74 -8.41
C LYS A 77 15.13 -13.11 -8.09
N ASP A 78 16.22 -13.70 -8.58
CA ASP A 78 17.57 -13.16 -8.43
C ASP A 78 17.79 -11.95 -9.34
N GLU A 79 17.26 -11.97 -10.56
CA GLU A 79 17.23 -10.80 -11.46
C GLU A 79 16.43 -9.63 -10.85
N GLU A 80 15.24 -9.91 -10.32
CA GLU A 80 14.36 -8.89 -9.72
C GLU A 80 14.82 -8.39 -8.34
N TYR A 81 15.77 -9.08 -7.71
CA TYR A 81 16.19 -8.80 -6.35
C TYR A 81 16.68 -7.36 -6.17
N ARG A 82 17.42 -6.83 -7.15
CA ARG A 82 17.87 -5.43 -7.13
C ARG A 82 16.69 -4.46 -7.03
N LEU A 83 15.62 -4.71 -7.78
CA LEU A 83 14.42 -3.87 -7.74
C LEU A 83 13.65 -4.05 -6.43
N GLU A 84 13.54 -5.27 -5.90
CA GLU A 84 12.94 -5.51 -4.58
C GLU A 84 13.64 -4.74 -3.46
N LYS A 85 14.97 -4.56 -3.52
CA LYS A 85 15.70 -3.72 -2.56
C LYS A 85 15.28 -2.25 -2.66
N LEU A 86 15.19 -1.71 -3.88
CA LEU A 86 14.74 -0.33 -4.10
C LEU A 86 13.30 -0.12 -3.59
N VAL A 87 12.42 -1.10 -3.83
CA VAL A 87 11.05 -1.10 -3.28
C VAL A 87 11.07 -1.11 -1.76
N SER A 88 11.88 -1.95 -1.13
CA SER A 88 12.04 -2.00 0.32
C SER A 88 12.56 -0.68 0.89
N GLU A 89 13.57 -0.09 0.28
CA GLU A 89 14.13 1.20 0.69
C GLU A 89 13.09 2.32 0.60
N TYR A 90 12.29 2.35 -0.48
CA TYR A 90 11.19 3.30 -0.60
C TYR A 90 10.15 3.12 0.52
N ILE A 91 9.67 1.90 0.73
CA ILE A 91 8.62 1.62 1.72
C ILE A 91 9.12 1.88 3.14
N ARG A 92 10.38 1.55 3.47
CA ARG A 92 10.95 1.75 4.81
C ARG A 92 11.15 3.23 5.17
N LYS A 93 11.24 4.11 4.16
CA LYS A 93 11.28 5.57 4.38
C LYS A 93 9.90 6.15 4.71
N LEU A 94 8.82 5.41 4.47
CA LEU A 94 7.47 5.89 4.76
C LEU A 94 7.20 5.81 6.27
N PRO A 95 6.81 6.93 6.90
CA PRO A 95 6.31 6.93 8.27
C PRO A 95 5.07 6.04 8.38
N PHE A 96 4.95 5.36 9.51
CA PHE A 96 3.86 4.44 9.78
C PHE A 96 3.13 4.85 11.06
N LEU A 97 1.81 4.93 10.98
CA LEU A 97 0.89 5.13 12.10
C LEU A 97 -0.13 4.00 12.09
N TRP A 98 -0.63 3.65 13.26
CA TRP A 98 -1.65 2.61 13.43
C TRP A 98 -2.66 3.06 14.49
N VAL A 99 -3.88 2.54 14.38
CA VAL A 99 -4.95 2.71 15.36
C VAL A 99 -5.46 1.32 15.69
N GLU A 100 -5.56 1.00 16.98
CA GLU A 100 -6.13 -0.26 17.42
C GLU A 100 -7.65 -0.26 17.24
N ILE A 101 -8.16 -1.27 16.55
CA ILE A 101 -9.59 -1.47 16.38
C ILE A 101 -9.83 -2.95 16.66
N ASP A 102 -10.08 -3.24 17.94
CA ASP A 102 -10.37 -4.59 18.41
C ASP A 102 -11.85 -4.90 18.24
N ASP A 103 -12.24 -5.13 16.99
CA ASP A 103 -13.57 -5.59 16.62
C ASP A 103 -13.55 -6.97 15.97
N GLU A 104 -14.72 -7.59 15.86
CA GLU A 104 -14.83 -8.87 15.16
C GLU A 104 -14.51 -8.72 13.67
N SER A 105 -13.70 -9.65 13.16
CA SER A 105 -13.37 -9.73 11.73
C SER A 105 -14.56 -10.16 10.89
N ASN A 106 -15.35 -9.19 10.43
CA ASN A 106 -16.48 -9.39 9.54
C ASN A 106 -16.64 -8.23 8.54
N LYS A 107 -17.58 -8.36 7.60
CA LYS A 107 -17.80 -7.35 6.52
C LYS A 107 -18.30 -6.00 7.04
N PHE A 108 -18.79 -5.95 8.27
CA PHE A 108 -19.27 -4.76 9.00
C PHE A 108 -18.24 -4.26 10.02
N SER A 109 -17.01 -4.78 9.98
CA SER A 109 -15.93 -4.33 10.86
C SER A 109 -15.71 -2.82 10.70
N ASN A 110 -15.62 -2.13 11.83
CA ASN A 110 -15.23 -0.73 11.96
C ASN A 110 -13.87 -0.47 11.29
N ARG A 111 -12.95 -1.45 11.25
CA ARG A 111 -11.71 -1.35 10.45
C ARG A 111 -12.02 -1.02 9.00
N LYS A 112 -12.97 -1.75 8.40
CA LYS A 112 -13.34 -1.57 6.99
C LYS A 112 -14.08 -0.25 6.77
N VAL A 113 -14.97 0.13 7.69
CA VAL A 113 -15.67 1.42 7.65
C VAL A 113 -14.66 2.57 7.68
N ILE A 114 -13.72 2.54 8.63
CA ILE A 114 -12.70 3.58 8.77
C ILE A 114 -11.77 3.59 7.54
N GLU A 115 -11.30 2.43 7.06
CA GLU A 115 -10.42 2.35 5.88
C GLU A 115 -11.06 2.95 4.64
N ARG A 116 -12.27 2.49 4.30
CA ARG A 116 -13.01 2.95 3.12
C ARG A 116 -13.22 4.45 3.15
N ASN A 117 -13.77 4.98 4.24
CA ASN A 117 -14.09 6.40 4.36
C ASN A 117 -12.82 7.26 4.42
N SER A 118 -11.74 6.77 5.05
CA SER A 118 -10.45 7.49 5.05
C SER A 118 -9.85 7.59 3.64
N ILE A 119 -9.91 6.53 2.86
CA ILE A 119 -9.41 6.54 1.47
C ILE A 119 -10.25 7.49 0.62
N ALA A 120 -11.58 7.40 0.70
CA ALA A 120 -12.51 8.27 -0.01
C ALA A 120 -12.27 9.76 0.33
N LEU A 121 -12.17 10.10 1.63
CA LEU A 121 -11.90 11.46 2.09
C LEU A 121 -10.56 12.01 1.58
N LEU A 122 -9.51 11.20 1.56
CA LEU A 122 -8.14 11.63 1.24
C LEU A 122 -7.78 11.57 -0.25
N SER A 123 -8.67 11.00 -1.07
CA SER A 123 -8.46 10.81 -2.50
C SER A 123 -8.71 12.11 -3.28
N ASN A 124 -7.75 12.46 -4.14
CA ASN A 124 -7.91 13.54 -5.11
C ASN A 124 -8.55 13.06 -6.43
N TYR A 125 -8.98 11.80 -6.52
CA TYR A 125 -9.50 11.24 -7.75
C TYR A 125 -10.83 11.91 -8.11
N ASN A 126 -10.92 12.48 -9.33
CA ASN A 126 -12.07 13.24 -9.81
C ASN A 126 -12.51 14.42 -8.91
N ASN A 127 -11.66 14.85 -7.97
CA ASN A 127 -11.95 15.91 -7.02
C ASN A 127 -10.91 17.03 -7.13
N LYS A 128 -11.29 18.25 -6.71
CA LYS A 128 -10.31 19.32 -6.53
C LYS A 128 -9.35 18.93 -5.40
N ALA A 129 -8.07 18.82 -5.71
CA ALA A 129 -7.06 18.47 -4.72
C ALA A 129 -6.92 19.57 -3.65
N ILE A 130 -7.43 19.30 -2.44
CA ILE A 130 -7.30 20.20 -1.28
C ILE A 130 -5.86 20.18 -0.75
N ASP A 131 -5.29 18.97 -0.65
CA ASP A 131 -3.88 18.72 -0.40
C ASP A 131 -3.38 17.97 -1.66
N PRO A 132 -2.55 18.54 -2.55
CA PRO A 132 -1.98 17.85 -3.71
C PRO A 132 -0.63 17.17 -3.39
N ARG A 133 -0.27 16.11 -4.13
CA ARG A 133 1.02 15.43 -3.93
C ARG A 133 2.16 16.28 -4.48
N SER A 134 3.32 16.21 -3.83
CA SER A 134 4.55 16.86 -4.31
C SER A 134 4.90 16.41 -5.74
N ARG A 135 5.69 17.20 -6.45
CA ARG A 135 6.09 16.89 -7.85
C ARG A 135 6.97 15.64 -7.93
N GLU A 136 7.67 15.36 -6.85
CA GLU A 136 8.64 14.28 -6.66
C GLU A 136 7.99 12.99 -6.16
N TRP A 137 6.67 12.96 -5.96
CA TRP A 137 6.00 11.76 -5.49
C TRP A 137 6.04 10.65 -6.56
N LEU A 138 6.75 9.57 -6.25
CA LEU A 138 6.91 8.39 -7.11
C LEU A 138 5.60 7.85 -7.71
N GLY A 139 4.47 7.94 -6.99
CA GLY A 139 3.17 7.46 -7.48
C GLY A 139 2.68 8.12 -8.77
N LYS A 140 3.25 9.27 -9.15
CA LYS A 140 2.98 9.90 -10.46
C LYS A 140 3.45 9.06 -11.65
N TYR A 141 4.43 8.19 -11.43
CA TYR A 141 4.95 7.26 -12.43
C TYR A 141 4.25 5.90 -12.37
N SER A 142 3.24 5.73 -11.52
CA SER A 142 2.46 4.49 -11.49
C SER A 142 1.76 4.26 -12.84
N PRO A 143 1.76 3.03 -13.37
CA PRO A 143 0.97 2.70 -14.55
C PRO A 143 -0.54 2.73 -14.24
N ARG A 144 -0.93 2.74 -12.96
CA ARG A 144 -2.34 2.78 -12.54
C ARG A 144 -2.83 4.22 -12.44
N VAL A 145 -3.73 4.59 -13.35
CA VAL A 145 -4.36 5.93 -13.37
C VAL A 145 -5.03 6.28 -12.03
N LYS A 146 -5.70 5.31 -11.38
CA LYS A 146 -6.30 5.51 -10.05
C LYS A 146 -5.27 5.98 -9.01
N ILE A 147 -4.06 5.43 -9.00
CA ILE A 147 -3.01 5.83 -8.04
C ILE A 147 -2.46 7.21 -8.39
N LYS A 148 -2.14 7.43 -9.67
CA LYS A 148 -1.64 8.71 -10.17
C LYS A 148 -2.56 9.88 -9.80
N ASN A 149 -3.86 9.69 -10.02
CA ASN A 149 -4.85 10.76 -9.90
C ASN A 149 -5.40 10.89 -8.46
N SER A 150 -5.50 9.80 -7.69
CA SER A 150 -5.93 9.88 -6.28
C SER A 150 -4.88 10.48 -5.36
N GLY A 151 -3.59 10.36 -5.69
CA GLY A 151 -2.53 10.74 -4.77
C GLY A 151 -2.29 9.73 -3.63
N LEU A 152 -2.89 8.53 -3.73
CA LEU A 152 -2.77 7.45 -2.76
C LEU A 152 -2.24 6.18 -3.42
N TRP A 153 -1.53 5.35 -2.66
CA TRP A 153 -1.16 3.99 -3.05
C TRP A 153 -2.33 2.99 -2.86
N ASN A 154 -3.57 3.48 -2.92
CA ASN A 154 -4.81 2.70 -2.88
C ASN A 154 -5.46 2.71 -4.27
N SER A 155 -6.15 1.63 -4.63
CA SER A 155 -6.93 1.56 -5.88
C SER A 155 -8.43 1.42 -5.62
N ASP A 156 -8.79 0.81 -4.50
CA ASP A 156 -10.16 0.66 -4.03
C ASP A 156 -10.56 1.90 -3.20
N HIS A 157 -11.85 2.23 -3.19
CA HIS A 157 -12.47 3.32 -2.40
C HIS A 157 -12.03 4.75 -2.75
N ILE A 158 -11.19 4.95 -3.76
CA ILE A 158 -10.68 6.27 -4.17
C ILE A 158 -11.70 7.15 -4.88
N ASP A 159 -12.73 6.54 -5.47
CA ASP A 159 -13.79 7.15 -6.28
C ASP A 159 -15.16 7.07 -5.59
N GLU A 160 -15.17 6.77 -4.29
CA GLU A 160 -16.37 6.66 -3.49
C GLU A 160 -16.57 7.91 -2.62
N ASP A 161 -17.82 8.17 -2.24
CA ASP A 161 -18.13 9.15 -1.21
C ASP A 161 -17.79 8.60 0.19
N TYR A 162 -17.45 9.51 1.11
CA TYR A 162 -17.28 9.16 2.52
C TYR A 162 -18.48 9.67 3.35
N ASP A 163 -18.85 8.92 4.39
CA ASP A 163 -19.81 9.33 5.41
C ASP A 163 -19.06 10.07 6.54
N PRO A 164 -19.25 11.38 6.75
CA PRO A 164 -18.54 12.17 7.76
C PRO A 164 -18.62 11.61 9.19
N ASN A 165 -19.65 10.84 9.54
CA ASN A 165 -19.78 10.22 10.86
C ASN A 165 -18.63 9.24 11.18
N PHE A 166 -17.91 8.76 10.17
CA PHE A 166 -16.73 7.91 10.38
C PHE A 166 -15.62 8.62 11.17
N LEU A 167 -15.56 9.96 11.14
CA LEU A 167 -14.55 10.72 11.87
C LEU A 167 -14.76 10.60 13.39
N GLU A 168 -16.01 10.64 13.84
CA GLU A 168 -16.35 10.37 15.24
C GLU A 168 -16.07 8.92 15.63
N LEU A 169 -16.31 7.98 14.72
CA LEU A 169 -15.95 6.58 14.94
C LEU A 169 -14.43 6.39 15.07
N LEU A 170 -13.65 7.00 14.18
CA LEU A 170 -12.19 6.97 14.22
C LEU A 170 -11.66 7.61 15.51
N ARG A 171 -12.21 8.77 15.88
CA ARG A 171 -11.85 9.50 17.10
C ARG A 171 -12.03 8.64 18.35
N ARG A 172 -13.13 7.91 18.47
CA ARG A 172 -13.37 7.01 19.61
C ARG A 172 -12.25 5.97 19.80
N TYR A 173 -11.69 5.46 18.71
CA TYR A 173 -10.58 4.51 18.79
C TYR A 173 -9.25 5.19 19.11
N ILE A 174 -9.00 6.40 18.59
CA ILE A 174 -7.79 7.17 18.91
C ILE A 174 -7.79 7.59 20.38
N ASP A 175 -8.91 8.08 20.90
CA ASP A 175 -9.03 8.57 22.28
C ASP A 175 -9.00 7.43 23.33
N ALA A 176 -9.19 6.18 22.90
CA ALA A 176 -9.16 5.00 23.75
C ALA A 176 -7.78 4.32 23.83
N MET A 177 -6.79 4.80 23.05
CA MET A 177 -5.40 4.32 23.07
C MET A 177 -4.56 5.03 24.13
#